data_AF-A0A941VUM1-F1
#
_entry.id   AF-A0A941VUM1-F1
#
_cell.length_a   1.000
_cell.length_b   1.000
_cell.length_c   1.000
_cell.angle_alpha   90.00
_cell.angle_beta   90.00
_cell.angle_gamma   90.00
#
_symmetry.space_group_name_H-M   'P 1'
#
loop_
_entity.id
_entity.type
_entity.pdbx_description
1 polymer ?
#
loop_
_entity_poly.entity_id
_entity_poly.type
_entity_poly.pdbx_seq_one_letter_code
_entity_poly.pdbx_strand_id
1 'polypeptide(L)'
;EMMGTDLFVYHGFTEFYHEGKWVMATPAFNKELCLKHKVAPLEFNGREDSIFQPYNLEKRKFMEYVTYHGSFSDIPVARIVKAWEEAYGADRVKLWIGAFEQSGGKSTREFFNEEPLES
;
A
#
# COMPACT_ATOMS: atom_id res chain seq x y z
N GLU A 1 12.37 -5.33 -10.86
CA GLU A 1 11.65 -5.97 -9.74
C GLU A 1 12.16 -5.36 -8.43
N MET A 2 11.34 -4.59 -7.68
CA MET A 2 11.84 -3.83 -6.52
C MET A 2 12.03 -4.72 -5.28
N MET A 3 11.01 -5.47 -4.85
CA MET A 3 11.06 -6.23 -3.60
C MET A 3 11.76 -7.59 -3.74
N GLY A 4 11.78 -8.16 -4.95
CA GLY A 4 12.32 -9.51 -5.21
C GLY A 4 11.53 -10.64 -4.53
N THR A 5 10.29 -10.37 -4.13
CA THR A 5 9.33 -11.28 -3.48
C THR A 5 7.92 -10.83 -3.85
N ASP A 6 6.95 -11.73 -3.73
CA ASP A 6 5.50 -11.49 -3.81
C ASP A 6 4.91 -10.99 -2.48
N LEU A 7 5.71 -10.88 -1.42
CA LEU A 7 5.30 -10.37 -0.12
C LEU A 7 5.48 -8.86 -0.02
N PHE A 8 4.38 -8.14 0.20
CA PHE A 8 4.39 -6.71 0.51
C PHE A 8 4.27 -6.46 2.02
N VAL A 9 5.41 -6.15 2.64
CA VAL A 9 5.59 -5.98 4.09
C VAL A 9 5.22 -4.57 4.54
N TYR A 10 4.33 -4.49 5.54
CA TYR A 10 3.74 -3.26 6.12
C TYR A 10 2.97 -2.39 5.12
N HIS A 11 1.72 -2.78 4.85
CA HIS A 11 0.72 -1.92 4.20
C HIS A 11 -0.09 -1.13 5.24
N GLY A 12 -0.31 0.15 4.96
CA GLY A 12 -1.06 1.05 5.85
C GLY A 12 -2.52 1.23 5.43
N PHE A 13 -3.39 1.34 6.43
CA PHE A 13 -4.77 1.81 6.31
C PHE A 13 -5.01 2.89 7.37
N THR A 14 -6.05 3.69 7.17
CA THR A 14 -6.46 4.74 8.10
C THR A 14 -7.61 4.24 8.96
N GLU A 15 -7.56 4.52 10.25
CA GLU A 15 -8.69 4.33 11.16
C GLU A 15 -9.20 5.69 11.62
N PHE A 16 -10.51 5.84 11.67
CA PHE A 16 -11.13 7.03 12.22
C PHE A 16 -12.40 6.67 12.99
N TYR A 17 -12.72 7.47 14.01
CA TYR A 17 -13.89 7.25 14.83
C TYR A 17 -15.06 8.09 14.31
N HIS A 18 -16.16 7.43 13.97
CA HIS A 18 -17.35 8.06 13.43
C HIS A 18 -18.62 7.42 14.01
N GLU A 19 -19.55 8.24 14.50
CA GLU A 19 -20.85 7.80 15.04
C GLU A 19 -20.77 6.65 16.07
N GLY A 20 -19.78 6.69 16.96
CA GLY A 20 -19.69 5.69 18.04
C GLY A 20 -18.96 4.40 17.64
N LYS A 21 -18.36 4.34 16.44
CA LYS A 21 -17.58 3.18 15.97
C LYS A 21 -16.29 3.61 15.29
N TRP A 22 -15.30 2.71 15.33
CA TRP A 22 -14.12 2.80 14.47
C TRP A 22 -14.46 2.29 13.08
N VAL A 23 -13.94 2.98 12.07
CA VAL A 23 -14.06 2.60 10.67
C VAL A 23 -12.66 2.59 10.06
N MET A 24 -12.33 1.49 9.38
CA MET A 24 -11.05 1.30 8.69
C MET A 24 -11.22 1.61 7.21
N ALA A 25 -10.33 2.42 6.65
CA ALA A 25 -10.28 2.74 5.24
C ALA A 25 -8.85 2.66 4.71
N THR A 26 -8.60 1.79 3.74
CA THR A 26 -7.38 1.91 2.93
C THR A 26 -7.48 3.14 2.04
N PRO A 27 -6.36 3.86 1.76
CA PRO A 27 -6.38 4.93 0.77
C PRO A 27 -6.99 4.40 -0.53
N ALA A 28 -8.19 4.87 -0.86
CA ALA A 28 -8.92 4.38 -2.02
C ALA A 28 -8.11 4.70 -3.27
N PHE A 29 -7.69 3.66 -3.99
CA PHE A 29 -7.06 3.81 -5.29
C PHE A 29 -7.94 4.71 -6.17
N ASN A 30 -7.32 5.70 -6.85
CA ASN A 30 -8.05 6.58 -7.76
C ASN A 30 -8.81 5.72 -8.77
N LYS A 31 -10.09 6.02 -9.01
CA LYS A 31 -10.96 5.31 -9.95
C LYS A 31 -10.33 5.14 -11.34
N GLU A 32 -9.63 6.15 -11.84
CA GLU A 32 -8.91 6.11 -13.12
C GLU A 32 -7.81 5.03 -13.12
N LEU A 33 -7.08 4.91 -12.01
CA LEU A 33 -6.06 3.90 -11.81
C LEU A 33 -6.67 2.50 -11.68
N CYS A 34 -7.75 2.36 -10.92
CA CYS A 34 -8.52 1.11 -10.83
C CYS A 34 -8.94 0.61 -12.23
N LEU A 35 -9.47 1.50 -13.06
CA LEU A 35 -9.84 1.20 -14.45
C LEU A 35 -8.62 0.80 -15.28
N LYS A 36 -7.50 1.53 -15.16
CA LYS A 36 -6.23 1.23 -15.87
C LYS A 36 -5.71 -0.16 -15.54
N HIS A 37 -5.78 -0.56 -14.26
CA HIS A 37 -5.29 -1.85 -13.76
C HIS A 37 -6.36 -2.96 -13.76
N LYS A 38 -7.56 -2.70 -14.30
CA LYS A 38 -8.69 -3.66 -14.34
C LYS A 38 -9.04 -4.22 -12.95
N VAL A 39 -8.99 -3.37 -11.93
CA VAL A 39 -9.44 -3.65 -10.55
C VAL A 39 -10.67 -2.77 -10.27
N ALA A 40 -11.63 -3.25 -9.49
CA ALA A 40 -12.77 -2.42 -9.12
C ALA A 40 -12.33 -1.39 -8.05
N PRO A 41 -12.83 -0.14 -8.10
CA PRO A 41 -12.61 0.79 -7.00
C PRO A 41 -13.24 0.24 -5.72
N LEU A 42 -12.58 0.48 -4.59
CA LEU A 42 -13.15 0.20 -3.28
C LEU A 42 -14.20 1.24 -2.96
N GLU A 43 -15.45 0.80 -2.78
CA GLU A 43 -16.52 1.65 -2.31
C GLU A 43 -16.31 1.99 -0.83
N PHE A 44 -16.58 3.25 -0.47
CA PHE A 44 -16.45 3.71 0.90
C PHE A 44 -17.59 4.67 1.22
N ASN A 45 -18.47 4.23 2.12
CA ASN A 45 -19.67 4.98 2.54
C ASN A 45 -19.45 5.78 3.84
N GLY A 46 -18.22 5.82 4.37
CA GLY A 46 -17.88 6.49 5.62
C GLY A 46 -18.37 5.78 6.90
N ARG A 47 -19.05 4.64 6.76
CA ARG A 47 -19.71 3.93 7.87
C ARG A 47 -19.19 2.51 8.03
N GLU A 48 -18.86 1.84 6.95
CA GLU A 48 -18.39 0.45 6.95
C GLU A 48 -16.91 0.41 6.57
N ASP A 49 -16.22 -0.63 7.05
CA ASP A 49 -14.82 -0.84 6.73
C ASP A 49 -14.64 -1.03 5.23
N SER A 50 -13.71 -0.29 4.65
CA SER A 50 -13.30 -0.38 3.25
C SER A 50 -11.80 -0.65 3.19
N ILE A 51 -11.46 -1.91 3.50
CA ILE A 51 -10.08 -2.34 3.67
C ILE A 51 -9.54 -3.12 2.47
N PHE A 52 -10.35 -3.91 1.75
CA PHE A 52 -9.78 -4.75 0.70
C PHE A 52 -10.75 -5.40 -0.30
N GLN A 53 -10.29 -5.55 -1.55
CA GLN A 53 -10.89 -6.41 -2.58
C GLN A 53 -9.96 -7.61 -2.87
N PRO A 54 -10.29 -8.81 -2.38
CA PRO A 54 -9.42 -9.99 -2.55
C PRO A 54 -9.31 -10.51 -3.98
N TYR A 55 -10.15 -10.05 -4.88
CA TYR A 55 -10.22 -10.52 -6.26
C TYR A 55 -10.22 -9.37 -7.24
N ASN A 56 -9.55 -9.54 -8.37
CA ASN A 56 -9.68 -8.63 -9.51
C ASN A 56 -11.02 -8.88 -10.26
N LEU A 57 -11.27 -8.11 -11.32
CA LEU A 57 -12.49 -8.23 -12.13
C LEU A 57 -12.65 -9.61 -12.80
N GLU A 58 -11.57 -10.38 -12.93
CA GLU A 58 -11.53 -11.73 -13.50
C GLU A 58 -11.62 -12.83 -12.41
N LYS A 59 -11.99 -12.46 -11.17
CA LYS A 59 -12.09 -13.34 -9.99
C LYS A 59 -10.79 -14.06 -9.61
N ARG A 60 -9.63 -13.59 -10.08
CA ARG A 60 -8.33 -14.10 -9.62
C ARG A 60 -7.91 -13.39 -8.34
N LYS A 61 -7.28 -14.15 -7.43
CA LYS A 61 -6.72 -13.62 -6.18
C LYS A 61 -5.71 -12.52 -6.52
N PHE A 62 -5.97 -11.31 -6.05
CA PHE A 62 -5.18 -10.12 -6.39
C PHE A 62 -4.11 -9.83 -5.34
N MET A 63 -4.48 -9.90 -4.05
CA MET A 63 -3.59 -9.71 -2.91
C MET A 63 -4.22 -10.38 -1.67
N GLU A 64 -3.44 -10.62 -0.62
CA GLU A 64 -3.89 -11.22 0.64
C GLU A 64 -3.21 -10.53 1.81
N TYR A 65 -3.98 -10.24 2.86
CA TYR A 65 -3.39 -9.81 4.13
C TYR A 65 -2.92 -11.02 4.91
N VAL A 66 -1.60 -11.17 4.97
CA VAL A 66 -0.94 -12.28 5.68
C VAL A 66 -0.77 -12.01 7.17
N THR A 67 -0.72 -10.75 7.60
CA THR A 67 -0.49 -10.38 9.01
C THR A 67 -1.04 -9.00 9.33
N TYR A 68 -1.73 -8.87 10.46
CA TYR A 68 -2.17 -7.60 11.02
C TYR A 68 -1.17 -7.08 12.06
N HIS A 69 -0.68 -5.85 11.89
CA HIS A 69 0.36 -5.27 12.76
C HIS A 69 -0.18 -4.35 13.86
N GLY A 70 -1.50 -4.16 13.94
CA GLY A 70 -2.13 -3.25 14.89
C GLY A 70 -2.30 -1.83 14.37
N SER A 71 -2.83 -0.99 15.23
CA SER A 71 -3.08 0.43 14.99
C SER A 71 -2.11 1.30 15.76
N PHE A 72 -1.67 2.40 15.14
CA PHE A 72 -0.71 3.33 15.72
C PHE A 72 -1.25 4.75 15.58
N SER A 73 -1.03 5.59 16.59
CA SER A 73 -1.44 7.00 16.56
C SER A 73 -0.61 7.86 15.58
N ASP A 74 0.56 7.36 15.18
CA ASP A 74 1.46 7.98 14.21
C ASP A 74 2.20 6.88 13.42
N ILE A 75 2.86 7.24 12.32
CA ILE A 75 3.54 6.31 11.42
C ILE A 75 4.76 5.70 12.15
N PRO A 76 4.81 4.38 12.39
CA PRO A 76 5.91 3.74 13.11
C PRO A 76 7.12 3.48 12.18
N VAL A 77 7.72 4.55 11.65
CA VAL A 77 8.76 4.50 10.59
C VAL A 77 9.90 3.53 10.95
N ALA A 78 10.46 3.63 12.15
CA ALA A 78 11.56 2.77 12.58
C ALA A 78 11.20 1.27 12.53
N ARG A 79 9.94 0.93 12.83
CA ARG A 79 9.45 -0.45 12.81
C ARG A 79 9.26 -0.95 11.38
N ILE A 80 8.73 -0.09 10.50
CA ILE A 80 8.56 -0.38 9.07
C ILE A 80 9.91 -0.60 8.41
N VAL A 81 10.87 0.31 8.60
CA VAL A 81 12.21 0.20 8.01
C VAL A 81 12.90 -1.07 8.48
N LYS A 82 12.87 -1.37 9.79
CA LYS A 82 13.44 -2.62 10.31
C LYS A 82 12.81 -3.86 9.66
N ALA A 83 11.48 -3.90 9.52
CA ALA A 83 10.80 -5.02 8.87
C ALA A 83 11.17 -5.16 7.39
N TRP A 84 11.40 -4.05 6.69
CA TRP A 84 11.89 -4.06 5.31
C TRP A 84 13.33 -4.58 5.21
N GLU A 85 14.21 -4.21 6.15
CA GLU A 85 15.58 -4.74 6.18
C GLU A 85 15.57 -6.26 6.40
N GLU A 86 14.69 -6.76 7.27
CA GLU A 86 14.50 -8.20 7.53
C GLU A 86 13.91 -8.94 6.31
N ALA A 87 12.93 -8.35 5.62
CA ALA A 87 12.22 -9.00 4.51
C ALA A 87 12.92 -8.88 3.15
N TYR A 88 13.52 -7.73 2.86
CA TYR A 88 14.06 -7.39 1.54
C TYR A 88 15.59 -7.24 1.51
N GLY A 89 16.24 -7.23 2.68
CA GLY A 89 17.68 -7.07 2.86
C GLY A 89 18.12 -5.63 3.12
N ALA A 90 18.96 -5.45 4.13
CA ALA A 90 19.41 -4.14 4.61
C ALA A 90 20.12 -3.29 3.53
N ASP A 91 20.97 -3.90 2.70
CA ASP A 91 21.70 -3.18 1.66
C ASP A 91 20.75 -2.59 0.60
N ARG A 92 19.69 -3.34 0.27
CA ARG A 92 18.66 -2.89 -0.66
C ARG A 92 17.87 -1.72 -0.10
N VAL A 93 17.48 -1.79 1.18
CA VAL A 93 16.75 -0.70 1.85
C VAL A 93 17.61 0.57 1.92
N LYS A 94 18.90 0.45 2.25
CA LYS A 94 19.84 1.58 2.23
C LYS A 94 19.97 2.22 0.86
N LEU A 95 20.02 1.41 -0.21
CA LEU A 95 20.04 1.93 -1.58
C LEU A 95 18.77 2.73 -1.91
N TRP A 96 17.59 2.27 -1.47
CA TRP A 96 16.33 3.02 -1.67
C TRP A 96 16.32 4.35 -0.93
N ILE A 97 16.73 4.34 0.35
CA ILE A 97 16.82 5.56 1.17
C ILE A 97 17.78 6.55 0.51
N GLY A 98 18.99 6.11 0.15
CA GLY A 98 19.97 6.97 -0.49
C GLY A 98 19.51 7.51 -1.85
N ALA A 99 18.77 6.72 -2.63
CA ALA A 99 18.19 7.19 -3.90
C ALA A 99 17.12 8.27 -3.69
N PHE A 100 16.29 8.14 -2.65
CA PHE A 100 15.27 9.13 -2.29
C PHE A 100 15.87 10.43 -1.74
N GLU A 101 16.95 10.33 -0.95
CA GLU A 101 17.69 11.51 -0.48
C GLU A 101 18.35 12.26 -1.65
N GLN A 102 18.94 11.53 -2.61
CA GLN A 102 19.54 12.12 -3.82
C GLN A 102 18.52 12.83 -4.72
N SER A 103 17.25 12.38 -4.72
CA SER A 103 16.18 13.07 -5.47
C SER A 103 15.66 14.33 -4.76
N GLY A 104 16.22 14.69 -3.61
CA GLY A 104 15.77 15.83 -2.80
C GLY A 104 14.38 15.61 -2.21
N GLY A 105 14.02 14.36 -1.92
CA GLY A 105 12.70 13.99 -1.39
C GLY A 105 11.57 14.07 -2.42
N LYS A 106 11.89 14.26 -3.70
CA LYS A 106 10.89 14.21 -4.78
C LYS A 106 10.76 12.78 -5.27
N SER A 107 9.51 12.32 -5.43
CA SER A 107 9.25 11.07 -6.15
C SER A 107 9.86 11.17 -7.55
N THR A 108 10.67 10.18 -7.93
CA THR A 108 11.18 10.04 -9.31
C THR A 108 10.11 9.48 -10.25
N ARG A 109 8.95 9.10 -9.72
CA ARG A 109 7.82 8.54 -10.45
C ARG A 109 6.69 9.55 -10.55
N GLU A 110 6.30 9.87 -11.78
CA GLU A 110 5.06 10.58 -12.07
C GLU A 110 3.90 9.60 -12.01
N PHE A 111 3.36 9.39 -10.80
CA PHE A 111 2.31 8.41 -10.52
C PHE A 111 1.10 8.48 -11.48
N PHE A 112 0.74 9.68 -11.98
CA PHE A 112 -0.37 9.87 -12.92
C PHE A 112 -0.06 9.42 -14.36
N ASN A 113 1.22 9.32 -14.74
CA ASN A 113 1.66 9.00 -16.09
C ASN A 113 2.18 7.55 -16.21
N GLU A 114 2.24 6.77 -15.13
CA GLU A 114 2.73 5.39 -15.17
C GLU A 114 1.74 4.47 -15.90
N GLU A 115 2.18 3.80 -16.97
CA GLU A 115 1.40 2.73 -17.61
C GLU A 115 1.35 1.48 -16.71
N PRO A 116 0.21 0.75 -16.69
CA PRO A 116 0.13 -0.51 -15.96
C PRO A 116 1.19 -1.45 -16.53
N LEU A 117 1.94 -2.09 -15.64
CA LEU A 117 2.82 -3.18 -16.04
C LEU A 117 1.96 -4.26 -16.72
N GLU A 118 2.26 -4.57 -17.98
CA GLU A 118 1.66 -5.73 -18.64
C GLU A 118 2.14 -7.00 -17.93
N SER A 119 1.17 -7.84 -17.54
CA SER A 119 1.38 -9.13 -16.87
C SER A 119 1.61 -10.26 -17.84
#